data_AF-A0A534ARR1-F1
#
_entry.id   AF-A0A534ARR1-F1
#
_cell.length_a   1.000
_cell.length_b   1.000
_cell.length_c   1.000
_cell.angle_alpha   90.00
_cell.angle_beta   90.00
_cell.angle_gamma   90.00
#
_symmetry.space_group_name_H-M   'P 1'
#
loop_
_entity.id
_entity.type
_entity.pdbx_description
1 polymer ?
#
loop_
_entity_poly.entity_id
_entity_poly.type
_entity_poly.pdbx_seq_one_letter_code
_entity_poly.pdbx_strand_id
1 'polypeptide(L)'
;MAGRRLEAPAGAWIDRSRSVGFSFNGRPLTGFRGDTLASALLANGVRLVGRSFKLHRPRSIFSCGIEEPCAVVDLGRGARRTPNARATLLPLVEGLEAV
;
A
#
# COMPACT_ATOMS: atom_id res chain seq x y z
N MET A 1 10.69 10.60 3.85
CA MET A 1 11.17 9.26 3.43
C MET A 1 11.25 9.22 1.92
N ALA A 2 12.37 8.75 1.36
CA ALA A 2 12.49 8.46 -0.05
C ALA A 2 11.84 7.10 -0.34
N GLY A 3 10.81 7.05 -1.18
CA GLY A 3 10.11 5.83 -1.57
C GLY A 3 10.87 5.00 -2.61
N ARG A 4 12.21 5.04 -2.62
CA ARG A 4 13.01 4.32 -3.61
C ARG A 4 13.11 2.84 -3.21
N ARG A 5 12.89 1.95 -4.18
CA ARG A 5 13.17 0.53 -4.03
C ARG A 5 14.68 0.28 -3.96
N LEU A 6 15.10 -0.52 -3.00
CA LEU A 6 16.51 -0.91 -2.86
C LEU A 6 16.89 -1.91 -3.96
N GLU A 7 18.16 -1.91 -4.35
CA GLU A 7 18.72 -2.93 -5.23
C GLU A 7 18.99 -4.23 -4.46
N ALA A 8 19.25 -5.32 -5.18
CA ALA A 8 19.65 -6.59 -4.57
C ALA A 8 20.99 -6.40 -3.79
N PRO A 9 21.18 -7.08 -2.64
CA PRO A 9 20.32 -8.13 -2.09
C PRO A 9 19.15 -7.63 -1.23
N ALA A 10 19.19 -6.39 -0.72
CA ALA A 10 18.20 -5.87 0.22
C ALA A 10 16.79 -5.71 -0.40
N GLY A 11 16.71 -5.47 -1.71
CA GLY A 11 15.44 -5.38 -2.46
C GLY A 11 15.06 -6.63 -3.24
N ALA A 12 15.64 -7.80 -2.93
CA ALA A 12 15.42 -9.03 -3.70
C ALA A 12 14.08 -9.73 -3.43
N TRP A 13 13.27 -9.23 -2.47
CA TRP A 13 11.99 -9.84 -2.08
C TRP A 13 10.82 -9.51 -3.02
N ILE A 14 11.09 -8.75 -4.09
CA ILE A 14 10.11 -8.47 -5.14
C ILE A 14 10.63 -9.00 -6.49
N ASP A 15 9.71 -9.49 -7.30
CA ASP A 15 10.00 -9.91 -8.67
C ASP A 15 9.74 -8.76 -9.64
N ARG A 16 10.80 -8.05 -10.00
CA ARG A 16 10.75 -6.88 -10.90
C ARG A 16 10.37 -7.23 -12.34
N SER A 17 10.37 -8.51 -12.71
CA SER A 17 9.91 -8.97 -14.04
C SER A 17 8.38 -9.08 -14.13
N ARG A 18 7.68 -9.06 -12.99
CA ARG A 18 6.23 -9.24 -12.90
C ARG A 18 5.58 -8.02 -12.27
N SER A 19 5.19 -7.07 -13.12
CA SER A 19 4.37 -5.93 -12.73
C SER A 19 2.97 -6.38 -12.30
N VAL A 20 2.39 -5.69 -11.31
CA VAL A 20 1.03 -5.91 -10.80
C VAL A 20 0.26 -4.60 -10.83
N GLY A 21 -0.89 -4.57 -11.50
CA GLY A 21 -1.78 -3.43 -11.58
C GLY A 21 -2.72 -3.35 -10.38
N PHE A 22 -2.86 -2.16 -9.79
CA PHE A 22 -3.81 -1.92 -8.68
C PHE A 22 -4.30 -0.47 -8.69
N SER A 23 -5.27 -0.13 -7.84
CA SER A 23 -5.73 1.24 -7.65
C SER A 23 -5.79 1.65 -6.19
N PHE A 24 -5.47 2.91 -5.93
CA PHE A 24 -5.61 3.54 -4.62
C PHE A 24 -6.30 4.89 -4.78
N ASN A 25 -7.39 5.12 -4.03
CA ASN A 25 -8.20 6.34 -4.14
C ASN A 25 -8.63 6.65 -5.59
N GLY A 26 -9.00 5.60 -6.34
CA GLY A 26 -9.41 5.70 -7.74
C GLY A 26 -8.27 5.99 -8.74
N ARG A 27 -7.03 6.16 -8.28
CA ARG A 27 -5.87 6.34 -9.14
C ARG A 27 -5.22 4.99 -9.46
N PRO A 28 -5.02 4.63 -10.74
CA PRO A 28 -4.29 3.43 -11.11
C PRO A 28 -2.80 3.60 -10.79
N LEU A 29 -2.20 2.55 -10.23
CA LEU A 29 -0.80 2.46 -9.82
C LEU A 29 -0.24 1.09 -10.21
N THR A 30 1.08 0.98 -10.20
CA THR A 30 1.78 -0.27 -10.52
C THR A 30 2.76 -0.64 -9.42
N GLY A 31 2.76 -1.91 -9.05
CA GLY A 31 3.77 -2.51 -8.17
C GLY A 31 4.38 -3.73 -8.81
N PHE A 32 5.02 -4.56 -8.00
CA PHE A 32 5.62 -5.82 -8.41
C PHE A 32 5.12 -6.98 -7.56
N ARG A 33 5.16 -8.19 -8.12
CA ARG A 33 4.86 -9.40 -7.35
C ARG A 33 5.81 -9.48 -6.13
N GLY A 34 5.24 -9.71 -4.95
CA GLY A 34 5.97 -9.72 -3.67
C GLY A 34 5.79 -8.43 -2.86
N ASP A 35 5.28 -7.36 -3.46
CA ASP A 35 4.89 -6.16 -2.72
C ASP A 35 3.74 -6.44 -1.74
N THR A 36 3.72 -5.68 -0.66
CA THR A 36 2.48 -5.32 0.05
C THR A 36 1.89 -4.03 -0.52
N LEU A 37 0.60 -3.78 -0.29
CA LEU A 37 -0.02 -2.49 -0.66
C LEU A 37 0.79 -1.31 -0.09
N ALA A 38 1.24 -1.39 1.16
CA ALA A 38 2.08 -0.34 1.77
C ALA A 38 3.38 -0.10 0.99
N SER A 39 4.14 -1.16 0.68
CA SER A 39 5.40 -1.03 -0.07
C SER A 39 5.19 -0.46 -1.48
N ALA A 40 4.11 -0.86 -2.16
CA ALA A 40 3.76 -0.36 -3.48
C ALA A 40 3.34 1.12 -3.45
N LEU A 41 2.58 1.54 -2.43
CA LEU A 41 2.21 2.95 -2.23
C LEU A 41 3.44 3.84 -2.02
N LEU A 42 4.37 3.40 -1.17
CA LEU A 42 5.64 4.12 -0.96
C LEU A 42 6.45 4.21 -2.26
N ALA A 43 6.56 3.12 -3.01
CA ALA A 43 7.24 3.08 -4.30
C ALA A 43 6.63 4.02 -5.36
N ASN A 44 5.32 4.26 -5.28
CA ASN A 44 4.60 5.21 -6.13
C ASN A 44 4.59 6.64 -5.57
N GLY A 45 5.35 6.91 -4.50
CA GLY A 45 5.47 8.24 -3.90
C GLY A 45 4.26 8.69 -3.09
N VAL A 46 3.34 7.79 -2.76
CA VAL A 46 2.16 8.10 -1.94
C VAL A 46 2.62 8.30 -0.48
N ARG A 47 2.59 9.56 -0.03
CA ARG A 47 2.97 9.94 1.34
C ARG A 47 1.78 10.18 2.28
N LEU A 48 0.60 10.38 1.73
CA LEU A 48 -0.63 10.57 2.48
C LEU A 48 -1.53 9.37 2.20
N VAL A 49 -1.68 8.50 3.18
CA VAL A 49 -2.56 7.33 3.09
C VAL A 49 -3.90 7.61 3.76
N GLY A 50 -3.90 8.45 4.80
CA GLY A 50 -5.12 8.85 5.48
C GLY A 50 -4.89 10.01 6.43
N ARG A 51 -5.89 10.28 7.28
CA ARG A 51 -5.81 11.30 8.32
C ARG A 51 -6.24 10.73 9.65
N SER A 52 -5.63 11.20 10.74
CA SER A 52 -5.97 10.71 12.08
C SER A 52 -7.43 11.00 12.42
N PHE A 53 -8.12 10.02 13.00
CA PHE A 53 -9.56 10.12 13.31
C PHE A 53 -9.91 11.36 14.15
N LYS A 54 -9.17 11.60 15.26
CA LYS A 54 -9.50 12.68 16.20
C LYS A 54 -9.07 14.08 15.74
N LEU A 55 -7.90 14.17 15.09
CA LEU A 55 -7.20 15.46 14.90
C LEU A 55 -7.01 15.81 13.42
N HIS A 56 -7.51 14.96 12.52
CA HIS A 56 -7.44 15.14 11.06
C HIS A 56 -6.02 15.42 10.52
N ARG A 57 -4.98 15.01 11.24
CA ARG A 57 -3.58 15.25 10.85
C ARG A 57 -3.22 14.30 9.72
N PRO A 58 -2.45 14.75 8.72
CA PRO A 58 -1.87 13.88 7.69
C PRO A 58 -1.18 12.65 8.29
N ARG A 59 -1.50 11.45 7.78
CA ARG A 59 -0.86 10.19 8.17
C ARG A 59 -0.32 9.45 6.95
N SER A 60 0.87 8.89 7.14
CA SER A 60 1.55 8.00 6.19
C SER A 60 1.65 6.60 6.81
N ILE A 61 2.17 5.65 6.03
CA ILE A 61 2.71 4.38 6.54
C ILE A 61 3.79 4.67 7.58
N PHE A 62 3.73 3.99 8.71
CA PHE A 62 4.63 4.18 9.86
C PHE A 62 5.51 2.94 10.13
N SER A 63 5.01 1.74 9.84
CA SER A 63 5.68 0.47 10.12
C SER A 63 5.63 -0.47 8.91
N CYS A 64 5.98 -1.76 9.09
CA CYS A 64 6.05 -2.75 8.01
C CYS A 64 5.30 -4.06 8.30
N GLY A 65 4.58 -4.17 9.42
CA GLY A 65 3.86 -5.37 9.81
C GLY A 65 2.53 -5.10 10.50
N ILE A 66 2.18 -5.98 11.45
CA ILE A 66 0.90 -5.96 12.16
C ILE A 66 0.75 -4.75 13.09
N GLU A 67 1.87 -4.16 13.49
CA GLU A 67 1.99 -3.00 14.37
C GLU A 67 1.61 -1.67 13.69
N GLU A 68 1.27 -1.66 12.40
CA GLU A 68 0.92 -0.46 11.64
C GLU A 68 -0.32 0.25 12.20
N PRO A 69 -0.19 1.50 12.70
CA PRO A 69 -1.27 2.21 13.36
C PRO A 69 -2.00 3.24 12.47
N CYS A 70 -1.48 3.54 11.27
CA CYS A 70 -1.92 4.66 10.44
C CYS A 70 -2.50 4.24 9.09
N ALA A 71 -1.81 3.36 8.36
CA ALA A 71 -2.16 2.97 6.99
C ALA A 71 -3.25 1.88 6.98
N VAL A 72 -4.45 2.28 7.40
CA VAL A 72 -5.67 1.48 7.39
C VAL A 72 -6.53 1.92 6.21
N VAL A 73 -6.95 0.97 5.37
CA VAL A 73 -7.67 1.18 4.11
C VAL A 73 -8.87 0.26 4.01
N ASP A 74 -9.79 0.60 3.12
CA ASP A 74 -10.89 -0.27 2.74
C ASP A 74 -10.62 -0.89 1.37
N LEU A 75 -10.88 -2.19 1.26
CA LEU A 75 -10.63 -2.96 0.04
C LEU A 75 -11.89 -3.20 -0.75
N GLY A 76 -11.82 -3.05 -2.07
CA GLY A 76 -12.96 -3.25 -2.96
C GLY A 76 -14.03 -2.16 -2.85
N ARG A 77 -15.17 -2.40 -3.49
CA ARG A 77 -16.29 -1.44 -3.57
C ARG A 77 -17.64 -2.10 -3.33
N GLY A 78 -18.62 -1.27 -2.95
CA GLY A 78 -20.01 -1.70 -2.78
C GLY A 78 -20.13 -2.89 -1.82
N ALA A 79 -20.87 -3.91 -2.25
CA ALA A 79 -21.13 -5.11 -1.44
C ALA A 79 -19.88 -5.99 -1.18
N ARG A 80 -18.78 -5.80 -1.93
CA ARG A 80 -17.52 -6.54 -1.73
C ARG A 80 -16.47 -5.75 -0.94
N ARG A 81 -16.90 -4.71 -0.22
CA ARG A 81 -15.99 -3.86 0.57
C ARG A 81 -15.56 -4.57 1.85
N THR A 82 -14.26 -4.69 2.07
CA THR A 82 -13.68 -5.13 3.34
C THR A 82 -13.02 -3.94 4.03
N PRO A 83 -13.61 -3.41 5.13
CA PRO A 83 -13.09 -2.22 5.76
C PRO A 83 -11.93 -2.51 6.73
N ASN A 84 -11.20 -1.45 7.08
CA ASN A 84 -10.18 -1.45 8.13
C ASN A 84 -9.01 -2.43 7.95
N ALA A 85 -8.60 -2.70 6.71
CA ALA A 85 -7.46 -3.53 6.41
C ALA A 85 -6.14 -2.74 6.54
N ARG A 86 -5.09 -3.36 7.12
CA ARG A 86 -3.77 -2.72 7.22
C ARG A 86 -2.98 -2.91 5.93
N ALA A 87 -2.57 -1.83 5.28
CA ALA A 87 -1.86 -1.88 4.01
C ALA A 87 -0.55 -2.70 4.06
N THR A 88 0.09 -2.79 5.23
CA THR A 88 1.31 -3.56 5.48
C THR A 88 1.11 -5.08 5.46
N LEU A 89 -0.12 -5.56 5.66
CA LEU A 89 -0.44 -6.99 5.70
C LEU A 89 -1.10 -7.49 4.41
N LEU A 90 -1.35 -6.61 3.45
CA LEU A 90 -2.06 -6.94 2.23
C LEU A 90 -1.06 -7.22 1.11
N PRO A 91 -0.91 -8.48 0.66
CA PRO A 91 -0.15 -8.79 -0.54
C PRO A 91 -0.76 -8.07 -1.73
N LEU A 92 0.09 -7.49 -2.57
CA LEU A 92 -0.36 -6.84 -3.78
C LEU A 92 -0.79 -7.91 -4.79
N VAL A 93 -2.02 -7.80 -5.28
CA VAL A 93 -2.61 -8.70 -6.29
C VAL A 93 -3.21 -7.88 -7.42
N GLU A 94 -3.31 -8.51 -8.60
CA GLU A 94 -3.84 -7.87 -9.80
C GLU A 94 -5.28 -7.40 -9.58
N GLY A 95 -5.56 -6.15 -9.96
CA GLY A 95 -6.88 -5.55 -9.84
C GLY A 95 -7.28 -5.21 -8.39
N LEU A 96 -6.35 -5.22 -7.44
CA LEU A 96 -6.63 -4.75 -6.07
C LEU A 96 -7.11 -3.30 -6.11
N GLU A 97 -8.22 -3.02 -5.43
CA GLU A 97 -8.74 -1.67 -5.25
C GLU A 97 -8.75 -1.32 -3.77
N ALA A 98 -8.17 -0.17 -3.42
CA ALA A 98 -8.14 0.34 -2.06
C ALA A 98 -8.52 1.82 -1.98
N VAL A 99 -9.14 2.22 -0.87
CA VAL A 99 -9.55 3.60 -0.54
C VAL A 99 -9.25 3.91 0.92
#